data_AF-A0A257TJJ8-F1
#
_entry.id   AF-A0A257TJJ8-F1
#
_cell.length_a   1.000
_cell.length_b   1.000
_cell.length_c   1.000
_cell.angle_alpha   90.00
_cell.angle_beta   90.00
_cell.angle_gamma   90.00
#
_symmetry.space_group_name_H-M   'P 1'
#
loop_
_entity.id
_entity.type
_entity.pdbx_description
1 polymer ?
#
loop_
_entity_poly.entity_id
_entity_poly.type
_entity_poly.pdbx_seq_one_letter_code
_entity_poly.pdbx_strand_id
1 'polypeptide(L)'
;HYRWATIENRRVCSGQVNPGSVGEALEQHKLVLELAPYMLSVSPLDCEALDLLFGFDFTYRGNHNQLVAEALGLSGALERLADLPGASIINHEPSVTLALDEDCRTQCRLSIETRTNAYQVRTGDYPEEQLSVYLTARQYGSLGPDSTYVTALEQLTQICHEMVNNYVIENVLRPLARAIALK
;
A
#
# COMPACT_ATOMS: atom_id res chain seq x y z
N HIS A 1 19.00 -2.52 -5.61
CA HIS A 1 17.85 -3.31 -6.10
C HIS A 1 17.80 -4.62 -5.34
N TYR A 2 16.89 -4.73 -4.37
CA TYR A 2 16.70 -5.96 -3.58
C TYR A 2 15.45 -6.67 -4.08
N ARG A 3 15.58 -7.93 -4.45
CA ARG A 3 14.48 -8.80 -4.91
C ARG A 3 14.37 -9.98 -3.94
N TRP A 4 13.15 -10.41 -3.69
CA TRP A 4 12.89 -11.53 -2.78
C TRP A 4 11.64 -12.30 -3.20
N ALA A 5 11.62 -13.57 -2.81
CA ALA A 5 10.44 -14.43 -2.86
C ALA A 5 10.42 -15.30 -1.60
N THR A 6 9.24 -15.48 -1.02
CA THR A 6 9.05 -16.32 0.17
C THR A 6 7.89 -17.26 -0.02
N ILE A 7 8.03 -18.46 0.55
CA ILE A 7 6.96 -19.45 0.65
C ILE A 7 6.69 -19.67 2.12
N GLU A 8 5.44 -19.48 2.50
CA GLU A 8 4.91 -19.70 3.83
C GLU A 8 3.76 -20.72 3.74
N ASN A 9 3.31 -21.23 4.88
CA ASN A 9 2.32 -22.33 4.93
C ASN A 9 1.03 -22.06 4.14
N ARG A 10 0.62 -20.80 3.99
CA ARG A 10 -0.62 -20.39 3.29
C ARG A 10 -0.42 -19.24 2.31
N ARG A 11 0.83 -18.95 1.94
CA ARG A 11 1.14 -17.73 1.18
C ARG A 11 2.43 -17.87 0.39
N VAL A 12 2.38 -17.42 -0.86
CA VAL A 12 3.55 -17.21 -1.70
C VAL A 12 3.66 -15.72 -1.94
N CYS A 13 4.81 -15.15 -1.61
CA CYS A 13 5.07 -13.73 -1.80
C CYS A 13 6.28 -13.55 -2.72
N SER A 14 6.27 -12.47 -3.48
CA SER A 14 7.46 -11.98 -4.17
C SER A 14 7.44 -10.47 -4.17
N GLY A 15 8.63 -9.86 -4.14
CA GLY A 15 8.78 -8.41 -4.01
C GLY A 15 10.08 -7.92 -4.62
N GLN A 16 10.08 -6.64 -4.99
CA GLN A 16 11.27 -5.91 -5.39
C GLN A 16 11.24 -4.50 -4.80
N VAL A 17 12.32 -4.10 -4.14
CA VAL A 17 12.50 -2.76 -3.58
C VAL A 17 13.23 -1.89 -4.59
N ASN A 18 12.68 -0.70 -4.85
CA ASN A 18 13.17 0.29 -5.81
C ASN A 18 13.50 -0.35 -7.17
N PRO A 19 12.54 -0.94 -7.88
CA PRO A 19 12.79 -1.51 -9.21
C PRO A 19 13.16 -0.41 -10.22
N GLY A 20 13.91 -0.74 -11.29
CA GLY A 20 14.25 0.24 -12.33
C GLY A 20 13.03 0.65 -13.17
N SER A 21 12.03 -0.22 -13.24
CA SER A 21 10.70 0.08 -13.76
C SER A 21 9.66 -0.82 -13.09
N VAL A 22 8.38 -0.43 -13.12
CA VAL A 22 7.30 -1.30 -12.61
C VAL A 22 7.25 -2.63 -13.38
N GLY A 23 7.50 -2.59 -14.71
CA GLY A 23 7.54 -3.79 -15.55
C GLY A 23 8.55 -4.83 -15.07
N GLU A 24 9.74 -4.40 -14.65
CA GLU A 24 10.79 -5.30 -14.14
C GLU A 24 10.34 -6.09 -12.89
N ALA A 25 9.60 -5.43 -11.98
CA ALA A 25 9.05 -6.10 -10.81
C ALA A 25 7.90 -7.06 -11.19
N LEU A 26 7.04 -6.63 -12.13
CA LEU A 26 5.93 -7.45 -12.62
C LEU A 26 6.40 -8.72 -13.35
N GLU A 27 7.51 -8.68 -14.08
CA GLU A 27 8.10 -9.87 -14.71
C GLU A 27 8.45 -10.94 -13.67
N GLN A 28 9.00 -10.54 -12.52
CA GLN A 28 9.28 -11.46 -11.42
C GLN A 28 7.98 -12.04 -10.84
N HIS A 29 6.98 -11.21 -10.59
CA HIS A 29 5.69 -11.65 -10.04
C HIS A 29 4.99 -12.63 -11.00
N LYS A 30 5.00 -12.32 -12.30
CA LYS A 30 4.46 -13.18 -13.35
C LYS A 30 5.15 -14.54 -13.36
N LEU A 31 6.49 -14.59 -13.33
CA LEU A 31 7.24 -15.84 -13.27
C LEU A 31 6.87 -16.69 -12.04
N VAL A 32 6.78 -16.07 -10.86
CA VAL A 32 6.41 -16.78 -9.62
C VAL A 32 5.00 -17.37 -9.74
N LEU A 33 4.05 -16.58 -10.25
CA LEU A 33 2.66 -16.99 -10.43
C LEU A 33 2.46 -18.03 -11.54
N GLU A 34 3.30 -18.04 -12.58
CA GLU A 34 3.32 -19.08 -13.62
C GLU A 34 3.82 -20.43 -13.06
N LEU A 35 4.81 -20.40 -12.17
CA LEU A 35 5.42 -21.60 -11.61
C LEU A 35 4.64 -22.16 -10.40
N ALA A 36 3.96 -21.32 -9.63
CA ALA A 36 3.30 -21.71 -8.38
C ALA A 36 2.31 -22.91 -8.49
N PRO A 37 1.44 -22.99 -9.52
CA PRO A 37 0.55 -24.15 -9.67
C PRO A 37 1.29 -25.48 -9.81
N TYR A 38 2.39 -25.49 -10.57
CA TYR A 38 3.11 -26.71 -10.92
C TYR A 38 4.16 -27.09 -9.87
N MET A 39 4.85 -26.11 -9.31
CA MET A 39 5.96 -26.34 -8.38
C MET A 39 5.50 -26.45 -6.92
N LEU A 40 4.40 -25.77 -6.58
CA LEU A 40 3.92 -25.67 -5.19
C LEU A 40 2.53 -26.29 -5.00
N SER A 41 1.92 -26.83 -6.07
CA SER A 41 0.55 -27.37 -6.05
C SER A 41 -0.48 -26.33 -5.59
N VAL A 42 -0.23 -25.05 -5.84
CA VAL A 42 -1.12 -23.93 -5.48
C VAL A 42 -2.07 -23.67 -6.64
N SER A 43 -3.17 -24.42 -6.70
CA SER A 43 -4.18 -24.28 -7.77
C SER A 43 -4.86 -22.91 -7.72
N PRO A 44 -5.14 -22.25 -8.86
CA PRO A 44 -5.99 -21.06 -8.92
C PRO A 44 -7.37 -21.23 -8.28
N LEU A 45 -7.89 -22.48 -8.28
CA LEU A 45 -9.18 -22.81 -7.66
C LEU A 45 -9.13 -22.81 -6.13
N ASP A 46 -7.95 -23.05 -5.56
CA ASP A 46 -7.71 -23.07 -4.10
C ASP A 46 -7.20 -21.71 -3.60
N CYS A 47 -7.05 -20.72 -4.50
CA CYS A 47 -6.61 -19.39 -4.13
C CYS A 47 -7.72 -18.62 -3.40
N GLU A 48 -7.47 -18.25 -2.15
CA GLU A 48 -8.40 -17.41 -1.39
C GLU A 48 -8.33 -15.94 -1.82
N ALA A 49 -7.13 -15.45 -2.16
CA ALA A 49 -6.91 -14.10 -2.67
C ALA A 49 -5.56 -13.96 -3.39
N LEU A 50 -5.53 -13.06 -4.37
CA LEU A 50 -4.31 -12.58 -5.03
C LEU A 50 -4.14 -11.08 -4.81
N ASP A 51 -2.94 -10.66 -4.40
CA ASP A 51 -2.60 -9.27 -4.09
C ASP A 51 -1.50 -8.73 -5.00
N LEU A 52 -1.67 -7.48 -5.41
CA LEU A 52 -0.60 -6.64 -5.94
C LEU A 52 -0.51 -5.35 -5.12
N LEU A 53 0.67 -5.08 -4.57
CA LEU A 53 0.91 -3.95 -3.69
C LEU A 53 2.00 -3.04 -4.28
N PHE A 54 1.69 -1.75 -4.41
CA PHE A 54 2.66 -0.70 -4.69
C PHE A 54 2.94 0.06 -3.40
N GLY A 55 4.23 0.15 -3.02
CA GLY A 55 4.69 0.87 -1.85
C GLY A 55 5.45 2.12 -2.23
N PHE A 56 5.18 3.21 -1.52
CA PHE A 56 5.89 4.48 -1.63
C PHE A 56 6.36 4.88 -0.24
N ASP A 57 7.67 4.94 -0.06
CA ASP A 57 8.29 5.27 1.23
C ASP A 57 8.92 6.65 1.18
N PHE A 58 8.63 7.47 2.18
CA PHE A 58 9.24 8.78 2.39
C PHE A 58 10.07 8.77 3.65
N THR A 59 11.36 9.08 3.54
CA THR A 59 12.19 9.33 4.71
C THR A 59 11.80 10.67 5.31
N TYR A 60 11.39 10.67 6.58
CA TYR A 60 11.07 11.88 7.32
C TYR A 60 11.53 11.76 8.77
N ARG A 61 12.03 12.88 9.31
CA ARG A 61 12.45 13.00 10.71
C ARG A 61 11.55 14.01 11.41
N GLY A 62 10.46 13.52 11.98
CA GLY A 62 9.48 14.36 12.68
C GLY A 62 8.28 13.56 13.16
N ASN A 63 7.22 14.25 13.58
CA ASN A 63 5.96 13.59 13.90
C ASN A 63 5.20 13.24 12.62
N HIS A 64 5.23 11.97 12.22
CA HIS A 64 4.57 11.48 11.01
C HIS A 64 3.05 11.70 11.06
N ASN A 65 2.43 11.49 12.22
CA ASN A 65 0.98 11.65 12.38
C ASN A 65 0.53 13.09 12.11
N GLN A 66 1.30 14.05 12.63
CA GLN A 66 1.03 15.46 12.42
C GLN A 66 1.32 15.87 10.98
N LEU A 67 2.42 15.38 10.38
CA LEU A 67 2.73 15.62 8.98
C LEU A 67 1.59 15.15 8.06
N VAL A 68 1.07 13.93 8.27
CA VAL A 68 -0.03 13.38 7.46
C VAL A 68 -1.29 14.23 7.63
N ALA A 69 -1.64 14.61 8.85
CA ALA A 69 -2.81 15.46 9.13
C ALA A 69 -2.67 16.86 8.50
N GLU A 70 -1.48 17.45 8.52
CA GLU A 70 -1.21 18.76 7.89
C GLU A 70 -1.24 18.67 6.35
N ALA A 71 -0.68 17.59 5.79
CA ALA A 71 -0.54 17.43 4.34
C ALA A 71 -1.83 16.99 3.63
N LEU A 72 -2.59 16.10 4.27
CA LEU A 72 -3.78 15.46 3.67
C LEU A 72 -5.09 15.90 4.32
N GLY A 73 -5.01 16.63 5.43
CA GLY A 73 -6.16 17.03 6.22
C GLY A 73 -6.72 15.90 7.09
N LEU A 74 -7.60 16.28 8.00
CA LEU A 74 -8.51 15.36 8.69
C LEU A 74 -9.86 15.38 7.98
N SER A 75 -10.64 14.31 8.08
CA SER A 75 -12.03 14.35 7.61
C SER A 75 -12.80 15.45 8.35
N GLY A 76 -13.79 16.09 7.72
CA GLY A 76 -14.53 17.22 8.31
C GLY A 76 -15.11 16.98 9.71
N ALA A 77 -15.50 15.73 10.03
CA ALA A 77 -15.99 15.38 11.36
C ALA A 77 -14.89 15.39 12.46
N LEU A 78 -13.62 15.32 12.07
CA LEU A 78 -12.45 15.23 12.93
C LEU A 78 -11.61 16.51 12.94
N GLU A 79 -11.86 17.49 12.05
CA GLU A 79 -11.06 18.72 11.95
C GLU A 79 -10.93 19.44 13.29
N ARG A 80 -12.03 19.58 14.05
CA ARG A 80 -12.01 20.26 15.36
C ARG A 80 -11.18 19.54 16.43
N LEU A 81 -10.83 18.27 16.22
CA LEU A 81 -9.96 17.55 17.15
C LEU A 81 -8.51 18.03 17.04
N ALA A 82 -8.08 18.53 15.87
CA ALA A 82 -6.76 19.13 15.70
C ALA A 82 -6.62 20.46 16.44
N ASP A 83 -7.73 21.19 16.62
CA ASP A 83 -7.76 22.49 17.31
C ASP A 83 -7.83 22.39 18.84
N LEU A 84 -7.89 21.17 19.39
CA LEU A 84 -8.03 20.96 20.83
C LEU A 84 -6.78 21.50 21.57
N PRO A 85 -6.90 22.54 22.42
CA PRO A 85 -5.74 23.17 23.04
C PRO A 85 -4.95 22.19 23.90
N GLY A 86 -3.64 22.10 23.66
CA GLY A 86 -2.73 21.20 24.38
C GLY A 86 -2.80 19.73 23.94
N ALA A 87 -3.63 19.39 22.95
CA ALA A 87 -3.61 18.07 22.34
C ALA A 87 -2.49 17.95 21.31
N SER A 88 -2.06 16.71 21.06
CA SER A 88 -1.14 16.38 19.98
C SER A 88 -1.62 15.12 19.30
N ILE A 89 -1.53 15.08 17.97
CA ILE A 89 -1.90 13.89 17.20
C ILE A 89 -0.79 12.86 17.40
N ILE A 90 -1.11 11.80 18.14
CA ILE A 90 -0.20 10.69 18.44
C ILE A 90 -0.40 9.48 17.53
N ASN A 91 -1.52 9.45 16.79
CA ASN A 91 -1.81 8.41 15.81
C ASN A 91 -2.74 8.96 14.72
N HIS A 92 -2.32 8.89 13.46
CA HIS A 92 -3.16 9.20 12.31
C HIS A 92 -2.70 8.45 11.06
N GLU A 93 -3.39 7.34 10.79
CA GLU A 93 -3.08 6.41 9.70
C GLU A 93 -4.31 6.23 8.79
N PRO A 94 -4.58 7.18 7.88
CA PRO A 94 -5.69 7.07 6.95
C PRO A 94 -5.64 5.78 6.13
N SER A 95 -6.77 5.08 6.06
CA SER A 95 -6.93 3.91 5.21
C SER A 95 -8.34 3.85 4.67
N VAL A 96 -8.47 3.56 3.37
CA VAL A 96 -9.75 3.36 2.69
C VAL A 96 -9.65 2.14 1.78
N THR A 97 -10.71 1.33 1.75
CA THR A 97 -10.82 0.18 0.83
C THR A 97 -12.08 0.35 0.01
N LEU A 98 -11.93 0.25 -1.31
CA LEU A 98 -13.00 0.38 -2.30
C LEU A 98 -13.27 -0.99 -2.91
N ALA A 99 -14.54 -1.36 -3.00
CA ALA A 99 -14.96 -2.44 -3.89
C ALA A 99 -15.03 -1.90 -5.33
N LEU A 100 -14.51 -2.68 -6.28
CA LEU A 100 -14.46 -2.34 -7.71
C LEU A 100 -15.43 -3.19 -8.55
N ASP A 101 -16.15 -4.10 -7.90
CA ASP A 101 -17.25 -4.87 -8.46
C ASP A 101 -18.41 -4.96 -7.44
N GLU A 102 -19.58 -5.41 -7.91
CA GLU A 102 -20.80 -5.51 -7.09
C GLU A 102 -20.68 -6.58 -5.99
N ASP A 103 -19.87 -7.61 -6.22
CA ASP A 103 -19.66 -8.73 -5.31
C ASP A 103 -18.55 -8.45 -4.26
N CYS A 104 -17.94 -7.26 -4.29
CA CYS A 104 -16.81 -6.87 -3.46
C CYS A 104 -15.59 -7.81 -3.54
N ARG A 105 -15.42 -8.53 -4.64
CA ARG A 105 -14.30 -9.48 -4.83
C ARG A 105 -13.03 -8.77 -5.26
N THR A 106 -13.15 -7.80 -6.16
CA THR A 106 -12.04 -6.94 -6.56
C THR A 106 -12.05 -5.72 -5.66
N GLN A 107 -10.98 -5.52 -4.90
CA GLN A 107 -10.85 -4.41 -3.98
C GLN A 107 -9.57 -3.62 -4.24
N CYS A 108 -9.62 -2.32 -4.00
CA CYS A 108 -8.43 -1.48 -3.96
C CYS A 108 -8.37 -0.76 -2.62
N ARG A 109 -7.26 -0.96 -1.90
CA ARG A 109 -6.99 -0.33 -0.61
C ARG A 109 -5.85 0.67 -0.74
N LEU A 110 -6.06 1.89 -0.26
CA LEU A 110 -5.01 2.86 0.02
C LEU A 110 -4.84 2.94 1.53
N SER A 111 -3.62 2.81 2.03
CA SER A 111 -3.30 2.98 3.45
C SER A 111 -1.99 3.72 3.66
N ILE A 112 -1.96 4.55 4.69
CA ILE A 112 -0.76 5.30 5.10
C ILE A 112 -0.34 4.78 6.46
N GLU A 113 0.92 4.38 6.59
CA GLU A 113 1.50 3.85 7.83
C GLU A 113 2.56 4.79 8.38
N THR A 114 2.38 5.18 9.63
CA THR A 114 3.27 6.07 10.38
C THR A 114 4.18 5.25 11.30
N ARG A 115 5.28 5.86 11.75
CA ARG A 115 6.24 5.19 12.67
C ARG A 115 6.50 6.02 13.93
N THR A 116 5.68 7.06 14.14
CA THR A 116 5.80 7.94 15.31
C THR A 116 4.92 7.43 16.45
N ASN A 117 5.51 7.23 17.62
CA ASN A 117 4.80 6.81 18.84
C ASN A 117 4.71 7.94 19.89
N ALA A 118 3.88 7.74 20.92
CA ALA A 118 3.64 8.73 21.97
C ALA A 118 4.88 9.14 22.77
N TYR A 119 5.88 8.25 22.92
CA TYR A 119 7.14 8.59 23.59
C TYR A 119 7.90 9.65 22.80
N GLN A 120 8.05 9.45 21.49
CA GLN A 120 8.72 10.40 20.59
C GLN A 120 7.99 11.74 20.53
N VAL A 121 6.65 11.72 20.49
CA VAL A 121 5.86 12.96 20.56
C VAL A 121 6.13 13.73 21.86
N ARG A 122 6.23 13.02 22.99
CA ARG A 122 6.49 13.63 24.30
C ARG A 122 7.91 14.19 24.44
N THR A 123 8.91 13.51 23.88
CA THR A 123 10.32 13.95 23.99
C THR A 123 10.70 14.94 22.90
N GLY A 124 9.96 15.00 21.79
CA GLY A 124 10.33 15.73 20.59
C GLY A 124 11.53 15.12 19.85
N ASP A 125 11.96 13.92 20.24
CA ASP A 125 13.08 13.21 19.63
C ASP A 125 12.54 12.19 18.63
N TYR A 126 12.66 12.53 17.34
CA TYR A 126 12.21 11.70 16.24
C TYR A 126 13.43 11.09 15.54
N PRO A 127 13.51 9.75 15.45
CA PRO A 127 14.45 9.10 14.57
C PRO A 127 14.08 9.35 13.10
N GLU A 128 15.05 9.14 12.21
CA GLU A 128 14.78 9.12 10.78
C GLU A 128 14.10 7.79 10.44
N GLU A 129 12.82 7.84 10.07
CA GLU A 129 11.98 6.68 9.82
C GLU A 129 11.26 6.82 8.47
N GLN A 130 10.67 5.73 7.99
CA GLN A 130 9.85 5.77 6.80
C GLN A 130 8.41 6.18 7.14
N LEU A 131 7.82 7.05 6.33
CA LEU A 131 6.37 7.22 6.21
C LEU A 131 5.95 6.48 4.94
N SER A 132 5.11 5.45 5.09
CA SER A 132 4.79 4.55 3.98
C SER A 132 3.37 4.80 3.47
N VAL A 133 3.21 4.82 2.15
CA VAL A 133 1.91 4.80 1.48
C VAL A 133 1.83 3.50 0.69
N TYR A 134 0.80 2.71 0.96
CA TYR A 134 0.54 1.44 0.29
C TYR A 134 -0.75 1.54 -0.52
N LEU A 135 -0.66 1.16 -1.79
CA LEU A 135 -1.81 0.89 -2.64
C LEU A 135 -1.85 -0.61 -2.94
N THR A 136 -2.91 -1.28 -2.54
CA THR A 136 -3.08 -2.73 -2.75
C THR A 136 -4.33 -2.98 -3.56
N ALA A 137 -4.17 -3.55 -4.75
CA ALA A 137 -5.27 -4.18 -5.47
C ALA A 137 -5.33 -5.66 -5.08
N ARG A 138 -6.52 -6.14 -4.73
CA ARG A 138 -6.76 -7.51 -4.29
C ARG A 138 -7.93 -8.11 -5.05
N GLN A 139 -7.74 -9.33 -5.53
CA GLN A 139 -8.81 -10.19 -6.03
C GLN A 139 -9.10 -11.26 -4.99
N TYR A 140 -10.31 -11.31 -4.45
CA TYR A 140 -10.79 -12.38 -3.58
C TYR A 140 -11.45 -13.52 -4.36
N GLY A 141 -11.38 -14.70 -3.75
CA GLY A 141 -12.02 -15.92 -4.21
C GLY A 141 -11.21 -16.67 -5.25
N SER A 142 -11.60 -17.92 -5.44
CA SER A 142 -11.05 -18.80 -6.47
C SER A 142 -11.14 -18.14 -7.84
N LEU A 143 -10.07 -18.23 -8.62
CA LEU A 143 -10.09 -17.78 -10.00
C LEU A 143 -10.99 -18.72 -10.82
N GLY A 144 -11.80 -18.15 -11.72
CA GLY A 144 -12.66 -18.93 -12.61
C GLY A 144 -11.85 -19.87 -13.50
N PRO A 145 -12.48 -20.91 -14.09
CA PRO A 145 -11.79 -21.90 -14.92
C PRO A 145 -11.08 -21.30 -16.15
N ASP A 146 -11.53 -20.14 -16.61
CA ASP A 146 -10.94 -19.41 -17.75
C ASP A 146 -9.89 -18.37 -17.33
N SER A 147 -9.54 -18.29 -16.05
CA SER A 147 -8.58 -17.31 -15.51
C SER A 147 -7.35 -18.00 -14.92
N THR A 148 -6.20 -17.39 -15.18
CA THR A 148 -4.92 -17.77 -14.59
C THR A 148 -4.44 -16.69 -13.62
N TYR A 149 -3.51 -17.03 -12.72
CA TYR A 149 -2.87 -16.03 -11.87
C TYR A 149 -2.23 -14.89 -12.68
N VAL A 150 -1.69 -15.19 -13.86
CA VAL A 150 -1.10 -14.18 -14.75
C VAL A 150 -2.16 -13.19 -15.22
N THR A 151 -3.31 -13.69 -15.70
CA THR A 151 -4.41 -12.82 -16.15
C THR A 151 -4.98 -11.98 -15.01
N ALA A 152 -5.07 -12.55 -13.80
CA ALA A 152 -5.51 -11.82 -12.61
C ALA A 152 -4.47 -10.74 -12.21
N LEU A 153 -3.17 -11.06 -12.26
CA LEU A 153 -2.11 -10.07 -12.02
C LEU A 153 -2.17 -8.91 -13.03
N GLU A 154 -2.42 -9.19 -14.30
CA GLU A 154 -2.55 -8.16 -15.35
C GLU A 154 -3.73 -7.22 -15.06
N GLN A 155 -4.87 -7.76 -14.59
CA GLN A 155 -6.02 -6.95 -14.15
C GLN A 155 -5.69 -6.09 -12.92
N LEU A 156 -5.07 -6.68 -11.89
CA LEU A 156 -4.66 -5.95 -10.69
C LEU A 156 -3.62 -4.87 -11.01
N THR A 157 -2.74 -5.13 -11.97
CA THR A 157 -1.75 -4.17 -12.47
C THR A 157 -2.43 -2.95 -13.11
N GLN A 158 -3.43 -3.18 -13.95
CA GLN A 158 -4.20 -2.08 -14.56
C GLN A 158 -4.89 -1.22 -13.50
N ILE A 159 -5.53 -1.86 -12.51
CA ILE A 159 -6.16 -1.17 -11.38
C ILE A 159 -5.14 -0.33 -10.62
N CYS A 160 -3.99 -0.90 -10.25
CA CYS A 160 -2.94 -0.17 -9.54
C CYS A 160 -2.45 1.04 -10.35
N HIS A 161 -2.19 0.89 -11.64
CA HIS A 161 -1.75 1.99 -12.49
C HIS A 161 -2.81 3.11 -12.61
N GLU A 162 -4.07 2.75 -12.85
CA GLU A 162 -5.16 3.73 -12.92
C GLU A 162 -5.33 4.48 -11.61
N MET A 163 -5.32 3.75 -10.48
CA MET A 163 -5.47 4.33 -9.16
C MET A 163 -4.30 5.26 -8.80
N VAL A 164 -3.07 4.84 -9.09
CA VAL A 164 -1.88 5.66 -8.86
C VAL A 164 -1.92 6.95 -9.68
N ASN A 165 -2.13 6.84 -10.98
CA ASN A 165 -2.04 7.96 -11.91
C ASN A 165 -3.16 8.98 -11.70
N ASN A 166 -4.40 8.52 -11.45
CA ASN A 166 -5.56 9.40 -11.41
C ASN A 166 -5.85 9.93 -9.99
N TYR A 167 -5.47 9.21 -8.94
CA TYR A 167 -5.90 9.54 -7.57
C TYR A 167 -4.75 9.66 -6.58
N VAL A 168 -3.74 8.78 -6.61
CA VAL A 168 -2.74 8.73 -5.52
C VAL A 168 -1.60 9.74 -5.71
N ILE A 169 -1.10 9.94 -6.93
CA ILE A 169 0.05 10.84 -7.17
C ILE A 169 -0.28 12.28 -6.75
N GLU A 170 -1.32 12.88 -7.32
CA GLU A 170 -1.64 14.30 -7.09
C GLU A 170 -2.22 14.58 -5.71
N ASN A 171 -3.02 13.65 -5.18
CA ASN A 171 -3.80 13.91 -3.96
C ASN A 171 -3.12 13.36 -2.70
N VAL A 172 -2.12 12.49 -2.81
CA VAL A 172 -1.47 11.86 -1.64
C VAL A 172 0.05 12.02 -1.71
N LEU A 173 0.70 11.48 -2.74
CA LEU A 173 2.16 11.43 -2.80
C LEU A 173 2.80 12.81 -2.93
N ARG A 174 2.28 13.66 -3.83
CA ARG A 174 2.80 15.03 -4.01
C ARG A 174 2.56 15.93 -2.79
N PRO A 175 1.37 15.96 -2.16
CA PRO A 175 1.16 16.71 -0.93
C PRO A 175 2.11 16.27 0.19
N LEU A 176 2.28 14.97 0.41
CA LEU A 176 3.24 14.45 1.39
C LEU A 176 4.68 14.89 1.07
N ALA A 177 5.13 14.69 -0.18
CA ALA A 177 6.46 15.10 -0.60
C ALA A 177 6.71 16.60 -0.41
N ARG A 178 5.71 17.44 -0.74
CA ARG A 178 5.79 18.90 -0.54
C ARG A 178 5.85 19.26 0.94
N ALA A 179 5.00 18.66 1.76
CA ALA A 179 4.99 18.92 3.20
C ALA A 179 6.32 18.53 3.86
N ILE A 180 6.90 17.40 3.45
CA ILE A 180 8.23 16.95 3.91
C ILE A 180 9.31 17.94 3.48
N ALA A 181 9.29 18.40 2.23
CA ALA A 181 10.30 19.34 1.72
C ALA A 181 10.24 20.74 2.35
N LEU A 182 9.12 21.10 2.99
CA LEU A 182 8.93 22.39 3.67
C LEU A 182 9.34 22.37 5.15
N LYS A 183 9.70 21.21 5.71
CA LYS A 183 10.10 21.03 7.11
C LYS A 183 11.62 20.93 7.22
#